data_AF-A0A2V8TTQ8-F1
#
_entry.id   AF-A0A2V8TTQ8-F1
#
_cell.length_a   1.000
_cell.length_b   1.000
_cell.length_c   1.000
_cell.angle_alpha   90.00
_cell.angle_beta   90.00
_cell.angle_gamma   90.00
#
_symmetry.space_group_name_H-M   'P 1'
#
loop_
_entity.id
_entity.type
_entity.pdbx_description
1 polymer ?
#
loop_
_entity_poly.entity_id
_entity_poly.type
_entity_poly.pdbx_seq_one_letter_code
_entity_poly.pdbx_strand_id
1 'polypeptide(L)'
;MLTLCHAAKQQSETGDWPPITPDEKKLTRVEQDPDADAVILRTERVGKIIRKGADTVNVMTFHWRLKVLNERGKRLAEVHIPAQKFSRVDKIQAHTVKVDGTVIPVNPDQIFQKLVSQIGGFKRTEWVFNFPAVEP
;
A
#
# COMPACT_ATOMS: atom_id res chain seq x y z
N MET A 1 -38.32 23.14 -17.54
CA MET A 1 -37.74 21.77 -17.49
C MET A 1 -36.23 21.95 -17.31
N LEU A 2 -35.73 21.95 -16.07
CA LEU A 2 -34.31 22.12 -15.77
C LEU A 2 -33.79 20.78 -15.23
N THR A 3 -33.12 20.04 -16.09
CA THR A 3 -32.45 18.78 -15.74
C THR A 3 -31.16 19.12 -15.00
N LEU A 4 -31.17 19.02 -13.67
CA LEU A 4 -29.95 18.93 -12.87
C LEU A 4 -29.38 17.52 -13.03
N CYS A 5 -28.43 17.36 -13.96
CA CYS A 5 -27.51 16.22 -13.93
C CYS A 5 -26.52 16.42 -12.78
N HIS A 6 -26.87 15.96 -11.57
CA HIS A 6 -25.88 15.73 -10.53
C HIS A 6 -25.03 14.53 -10.93
N ALA A 7 -23.81 14.81 -11.41
CA ALA A 7 -22.80 13.81 -11.67
C ALA A 7 -22.51 13.00 -10.38
N ALA A 8 -22.30 11.70 -10.60
CA ALA A 8 -22.40 10.61 -9.64
C ALA A 8 -21.66 10.81 -8.30
N LYS A 9 -22.33 10.44 -7.21
CA LYS A 9 -21.66 9.95 -5.99
C LYS A 9 -20.88 8.69 -6.35
N GLN A 10 -19.57 8.79 -6.55
CA GLN A 10 -18.69 7.62 -6.43
C GLN A 10 -18.30 7.48 -4.98
N GLN A 11 -19.09 6.70 -4.24
CA GLN A 11 -18.67 6.24 -2.93
C GLN A 11 -19.07 4.78 -2.76
N SER A 12 -18.07 3.92 -2.96
CA SER A 12 -17.87 2.76 -2.10
C SER A 12 -16.38 2.41 -2.17
N GLU A 13 -15.57 3.26 -1.54
CA GLU A 13 -14.24 2.85 -1.09
C GLU A 13 -14.48 2.01 0.15
N THR A 14 -14.13 0.73 0.07
CA THR A 14 -14.21 -0.19 1.19
C THR A 14 -13.33 0.31 2.34
N GLY A 15 -13.86 1.11 3.28
CA GLY A 15 -13.35 1.42 4.62
C GLY A 15 -11.96 2.09 4.72
N ASP A 16 -11.79 3.12 5.56
CA ASP A 16 -10.51 3.70 6.02
C ASP A 16 -9.39 4.07 5.00
N TRP A 17 -9.54 3.84 3.70
CA TRP A 17 -8.55 4.17 2.67
C TRP A 17 -8.78 5.58 2.10
N PRO A 18 -7.72 6.34 1.79
CA PRO A 18 -7.85 7.60 1.08
C PRO A 18 -8.35 7.40 -0.34
N PRO A 19 -9.06 8.41 -0.92
CA PRO A 19 -9.63 8.23 -2.24
C PRO A 19 -8.61 8.15 -3.36
N ILE A 20 -8.99 7.46 -4.44
CA ILE A 20 -8.18 7.36 -5.68
C ILE A 20 -8.81 8.20 -6.77
N THR A 21 -8.08 9.22 -7.26
CA THR A 21 -8.61 10.13 -8.26
C THR A 21 -8.69 9.45 -9.65
N PRO A 22 -9.59 9.90 -10.55
CA PRO A 22 -9.63 9.39 -11.92
C PRO A 22 -8.30 9.57 -12.67
N ASP A 23 -7.56 10.65 -12.39
CA ASP A 23 -6.27 10.92 -13.03
C ASP A 23 -5.19 9.96 -12.54
N GLU A 24 -5.15 9.65 -11.24
CA GLU A 24 -4.26 8.63 -10.68
C GLU A 24 -4.51 7.25 -11.29
N LYS A 25 -5.78 6.88 -11.54
CA LYS A 25 -6.13 5.59 -12.17
C LYS A 25 -5.66 5.50 -13.61
N LYS A 26 -5.78 6.60 -14.36
CA LYS A 26 -5.47 6.69 -15.80
C LYS A 26 -4.01 7.03 -16.09
N LEU A 27 -3.21 7.28 -15.06
CA LEU A 27 -1.81 7.64 -15.23
C LEU A 27 -1.02 6.48 -15.85
N THR A 28 -0.50 6.68 -17.06
CA THR A 28 0.30 5.69 -17.79
C THR A 28 1.75 6.12 -17.98
N ARG A 29 2.09 7.38 -17.67
CA ARG A 29 3.42 7.97 -17.87
C ARG A 29 3.66 9.12 -16.91
N VAL A 30 4.91 9.29 -16.47
CA VAL A 30 5.36 10.47 -15.71
C VAL A 30 6.22 11.30 -16.65
N GLU A 31 5.88 12.57 -16.87
CA GLU A 31 6.60 13.41 -17.85
C GLU A 31 8.05 13.69 -17.44
N GLN A 32 8.33 13.77 -16.14
CA GLN A 32 9.66 13.98 -15.59
C GLN A 32 10.57 12.75 -15.71
N ASP A 33 9.97 11.56 -15.81
CA ASP A 33 10.66 10.29 -16.02
C ASP A 33 9.80 9.37 -16.91
N PRO A 34 9.85 9.57 -18.24
CA PRO A 34 9.07 8.81 -19.20
C PRO A 34 9.27 7.30 -19.17
N ASP A 35 10.43 6.84 -18.65
CA ASP A 35 10.82 5.45 -18.62
C ASP A 35 10.51 4.78 -17.26
N ALA A 36 9.90 5.52 -16.33
CA ALA A 36 9.54 5.03 -15.01
C ALA A 36 8.68 3.76 -15.08
N ASP A 37 9.10 2.73 -14.35
CA ASP A 37 8.37 1.46 -14.22
C ASP A 37 7.07 1.61 -13.39
N ALA A 38 7.11 2.51 -12.40
CA ALA A 38 6.01 2.81 -11.51
C ALA A 38 6.21 4.19 -10.88
N VAL A 39 5.16 4.73 -10.25
CA VAL A 39 5.20 6.00 -9.53
C VAL A 39 4.50 5.87 -8.18
N ILE A 40 5.11 6.44 -7.16
CA ILE A 40 4.51 6.55 -5.83
C ILE A 40 3.57 7.75 -5.83
N LEU A 41 2.27 7.48 -5.70
CA LEU A 41 1.22 8.51 -5.72
C LEU A 41 0.93 9.06 -4.33
N ARG A 42 1.13 8.24 -3.30
CA ARG A 42 0.84 8.62 -1.92
C ARG A 42 1.82 7.98 -0.97
N THR A 43 2.36 8.79 -0.07
CA THR A 43 3.04 8.32 1.14
C THR A 43 2.53 9.08 2.33
N GLU A 44 1.94 8.36 3.28
CA GLU A 44 1.44 8.94 4.52
C GLU A 44 1.91 8.15 5.71
N ARG A 45 2.18 8.89 6.78
CA ARG A 45 2.60 8.37 8.06
C ARG A 45 1.88 9.15 9.15
N VAL A 46 1.07 8.46 9.92
CA VAL A 46 0.40 9.03 11.10
C VAL A 46 1.00 8.37 12.34
N GLY A 47 1.58 9.18 13.22
CA GLY A 47 2.24 8.72 14.43
C GLY A 47 1.58 9.26 15.67
N LYS A 48 1.56 8.46 16.73
CA LYS A 48 1.24 8.93 18.08
C LYS A 48 2.15 8.28 19.12
N ILE A 49 2.55 9.05 20.10
CA ILE A 49 3.26 8.55 21.27
C ILE A 49 2.21 8.19 22.32
N ILE A 50 2.24 6.95 22.78
CA ILE A 50 1.33 6.46 23.82
C ILE A 50 2.12 5.86 24.98
N ARG A 51 1.51 5.87 26.17
CA ARG A 51 2.01 5.09 27.30
C ARG A 51 1.40 3.69 27.25
N LYS A 52 2.23 2.66 27.37
CA LYS A 52 1.83 1.25 27.43
C LYS A 52 2.46 0.62 28.67
N GLY A 53 1.74 0.66 29.79
CA GLY A 53 2.28 0.25 31.09
C GLY A 53 3.47 1.13 31.49
N ALA A 54 4.62 0.51 31.76
CA ALA A 54 5.86 1.20 32.10
C ALA A 54 6.65 1.70 30.87
N ASP A 55 6.16 1.46 29.64
CA ASP A 55 6.84 1.83 28.40
C ASP A 55 6.17 3.00 27.67
N THR A 56 6.97 3.78 26.95
CA THR A 56 6.49 4.83 26.03
C THR A 56 6.73 4.33 24.62
N VAL A 57 5.65 4.20 23.85
CA VAL A 57 5.66 3.54 22.54
C VAL A 57 5.25 4.53 21.47
N ASN A 58 5.97 4.52 20.35
CA ASN A 58 5.56 5.20 19.14
C ASN A 58 4.71 4.25 18.28
N VAL A 59 3.44 4.58 18.08
CA VAL A 59 2.54 3.83 17.19
C VAL A 59 2.45 4.59 15.88
N MET A 60 2.79 3.90 14.79
CA MET A 60 2.83 4.49 13.45
C MET A 60 1.95 3.69 12.50
N THR A 61 1.07 4.38 11.80
CA THR A 61 0.30 3.85 10.67
C THR A 61 0.93 4.39 9.39
N PHE A 62 1.27 3.48 8.47
CA PHE A 62 1.78 3.82 7.16
C PHE A 62 0.72 3.53 6.10
N HIS A 63 0.55 4.45 5.16
CA HIS A 63 -0.26 4.25 3.97
C HIS A 63 0.55 4.63 2.74
N TRP A 64 0.75 3.68 1.84
CA TRP A 64 1.47 3.88 0.58
C TRP A 64 0.58 3.50 -0.60
N ARG A 65 0.74 4.22 -1.71
CA ARG A 65 0.09 3.92 -3.00
C ARG A 65 1.12 3.99 -4.11
N LEU A 66 1.23 2.90 -4.86
CA LEU A 66 2.07 2.78 -6.04
C LEU A 66 1.19 2.54 -7.27
N LYS A 67 1.45 3.25 -8.37
CA LYS A 67 0.87 2.98 -9.68
C LYS A 67 1.95 2.36 -10.56
N VAL A 68 1.73 1.13 -11.02
CA VAL A 68 2.55 0.49 -12.05
C VAL A 68 2.20 1.10 -13.39
N LEU A 69 3.21 1.45 -14.19
CA LEU A 69 3.05 2.17 -15.46
C LEU A 69 3.32 1.28 -16.68
N ASN A 70 4.08 0.20 -16.49
CA ASN A 70 4.42 -0.74 -17.56
C ASN A 70 4.67 -2.16 -17.02
N GLU A 71 4.86 -3.11 -17.93
CA GLU A 71 5.08 -4.53 -17.60
C GLU A 71 6.28 -4.77 -16.68
N ARG A 72 7.37 -4.01 -16.83
CA ARG A 72 8.55 -4.16 -15.96
C ARG A 72 8.22 -3.79 -14.52
N GLY A 73 7.35 -2.82 -14.32
CA GLY A 73 6.92 -2.36 -12.99
C GLY A 73 6.13 -3.38 -12.20
N LYS A 74 5.58 -4.44 -12.82
CA LYS A 74 4.90 -5.53 -12.10
C LYS A 74 5.82 -6.19 -11.05
N ARG A 75 7.14 -6.16 -11.23
CA ARG A 75 8.11 -6.65 -10.24
C ARG A 75 8.04 -5.92 -8.89
N LEU A 76 7.51 -4.69 -8.87
CA LEU A 76 7.36 -3.87 -7.67
C LEU A 76 6.10 -4.23 -6.86
N ALA A 77 5.30 -5.19 -7.34
CA ALA A 77 4.14 -5.73 -6.63
C ALA A 77 4.53 -6.62 -5.44
N GLU A 78 5.74 -7.18 -5.43
CA GLU A 78 6.28 -7.90 -4.27
C GLU A 78 6.75 -6.90 -3.21
N VAL A 79 6.17 -6.98 -2.03
CA VAL A 79 6.41 -6.04 -0.93
C VAL A 79 7.15 -6.74 0.20
N HIS A 80 8.19 -6.07 0.69
CA HIS A 80 8.95 -6.48 1.87
C HIS A 80 8.88 -5.38 2.93
N ILE A 81 8.32 -5.70 4.10
CA ILE A 81 8.24 -4.76 5.23
C ILE A 81 9.18 -5.28 6.34
N PRO A 82 10.34 -4.64 6.55
CA PRO A 82 11.29 -5.09 7.56
C PRO A 82 10.77 -4.83 8.98
N ALA A 83 10.80 -5.86 9.81
CA ALA A 83 10.64 -5.68 11.25
C ALA A 83 11.99 -5.23 11.85
N GLN A 84 12.04 -4.01 12.34
CA GLN A 84 13.21 -3.46 13.01
C GLN A 84 13.28 -3.92 14.48
N LYS A 85 14.47 -3.84 15.07
CA LYS A 85 14.67 -4.11 16.50
C LYS A 85 13.75 -3.22 17.33
N PHE A 86 13.07 -3.81 18.33
CA PHE A 86 12.08 -3.14 19.19
C PHE A 86 10.84 -2.59 18.48
N SER A 87 10.59 -3.00 17.24
CA SER A 87 9.37 -2.67 16.50
C SER A 87 8.53 -3.91 16.24
N ARG A 88 7.22 -3.71 16.11
CA ARG A 88 6.30 -4.74 15.64
C ARG A 88 5.49 -4.15 14.51
N VAL A 89 5.42 -4.88 13.40
CA VAL A 89 4.50 -4.61 12.30
C VAL A 89 3.29 -5.50 12.51
N ASP A 90 2.10 -4.90 12.53
CA ASP A 90 0.83 -5.60 12.62
C ASP A 90 -0.22 -4.90 11.74
N LYS A 91 -1.40 -5.52 11.59
CA LYS A 91 -2.54 -4.98 10.83
C LYS A 91 -2.21 -4.62 9.37
N ILE A 92 -1.37 -5.43 8.74
CA ILE A 92 -1.07 -5.28 7.32
C ILE A 92 -2.36 -5.52 6.52
N GLN A 93 -2.74 -4.54 5.72
CA GLN A 93 -3.82 -4.62 4.74
C GLN A 93 -3.28 -4.11 3.42
N ALA A 94 -3.64 -4.77 2.32
CA ALA A 94 -3.21 -4.41 0.98
C ALA A 94 -4.25 -4.88 -0.03
N HIS A 95 -4.41 -4.11 -1.11
CA HIS A 95 -5.29 -4.46 -2.21
C HIS A 95 -4.82 -3.79 -3.50
N THR A 96 -5.14 -4.41 -4.63
CA THR A 96 -4.97 -3.80 -5.95
C THR A 96 -6.29 -3.14 -6.34
N VAL A 97 -6.24 -1.94 -6.90
CA VAL A 97 -7.40 -1.30 -7.55
C VAL A 97 -7.15 -1.24 -9.04
N LYS A 98 -8.00 -1.91 -9.81
CA LYS A 98 -7.96 -1.86 -11.27
C LYS A 98 -8.45 -0.52 -11.80
N VAL A 99 -8.16 -0.23 -13.07
CA VAL A 99 -8.58 1.00 -13.75
C VAL A 99 -10.12 1.18 -13.74
N ASP A 100 -10.86 0.07 -13.81
CA ASP A 100 -12.33 0.04 -13.74
C ASP A 100 -12.88 0.25 -12.31
N GLY A 101 -12.00 0.31 -11.29
CA GLY A 101 -12.35 0.45 -9.89
C GLY A 101 -12.54 -0.86 -9.14
N THR A 102 -12.35 -2.03 -9.78
CA THR A 102 -12.39 -3.33 -9.11
C THR A 102 -11.30 -3.42 -8.06
N VAL A 103 -11.68 -3.74 -6.82
CA VAL A 103 -10.76 -3.91 -5.68
C VAL A 103 -10.48 -5.39 -5.49
N ILE A 104 -9.20 -5.77 -5.48
CA ILE A 104 -8.75 -7.15 -5.29
C ILE A 104 -7.85 -7.19 -4.05
N PRO A 105 -8.34 -7.72 -2.91
CA PRO A 105 -7.57 -7.74 -1.68
C PRO A 105 -6.43 -8.77 -1.74
N VAL A 106 -5.32 -8.46 -1.07
CA VAL A 106 -4.32 -9.47 -0.69
C VAL A 106 -4.95 -10.32 0.43
N ASN A 107 -5.00 -11.63 0.23
CA ASN A 107 -5.57 -12.53 1.24
C ASN A 107 -4.60 -12.62 2.43
N PRO A 108 -5.05 -12.53 3.70
CA PRO A 108 -4.14 -12.53 4.85
C PRO A 108 -3.22 -13.75 4.97
N ASP A 109 -3.61 -14.89 4.40
CA ASP A 109 -2.78 -16.12 4.31
C ASP A 109 -1.58 -15.98 3.35
N GLN A 110 -1.62 -15.00 2.44
CA GLN A 110 -0.52 -14.66 1.53
C GLN A 110 0.51 -13.71 2.17
N ILE A 111 0.21 -13.17 3.35
CA ILE A 111 1.10 -12.28 4.11
C ILE A 111 1.84 -13.12 5.14
N PHE A 112 3.13 -13.38 4.89
CA PHE A 112 3.94 -14.24 5.74
C PHE A 112 5.24 -13.56 6.19
N GLN A 113 5.78 -14.03 7.32
CA GLN A 113 7.04 -13.52 7.85
C GLN A 113 8.20 -14.39 7.34
N LYS A 114 9.17 -13.75 6.68
CA LYS A 114 10.41 -14.35 6.18
C LYS A 114 11.57 -14.04 7.12
N LEU A 115 12.38 -15.04 7.46
CA LEU A 115 13.68 -14.83 8.11
C LEU A 115 14.69 -14.37 7.06
N VAL A 116 15.27 -13.19 7.25
CA VAL A 116 16.22 -12.57 6.30
C VAL A 116 17.65 -12.90 6.71
N SER A 117 17.95 -12.79 8.00
CA SER A 117 19.25 -13.15 8.57
C SER A 117 19.12 -13.45 10.05
N GLN A 118 20.06 -14.25 10.55
CA GLN A 118 20.17 -14.56 11.96
C GLN A 118 21.64 -14.51 12.36
N ILE A 119 21.94 -13.78 13.43
CA ILE A 119 23.27 -13.72 14.04
C ILE A 119 23.08 -13.96 15.54
N GLY A 120 23.57 -15.09 16.03
CA GLY A 120 23.30 -15.55 17.39
C GLY A 120 21.79 -15.65 17.67
N GLY A 121 21.33 -14.99 18.74
CA GLY A 121 19.91 -14.90 19.11
C GLY A 121 19.13 -13.78 18.41
N PHE A 122 19.78 -12.94 17.61
CA PHE A 122 19.12 -11.85 16.90
C PHE A 122 18.60 -12.32 15.54
N LYS A 123 17.28 -12.20 15.32
CA LYS A 123 16.61 -12.51 14.06
C LYS A 123 16.18 -11.20 13.39
N ARG A 124 16.52 -11.06 12.10
CA ARG A 124 15.93 -10.04 11.23
C ARG A 124 14.88 -10.72 10.36
N THR A 125 13.66 -10.19 10.41
CA THR A 125 12.54 -10.72 9.64
C THR A 125 11.88 -9.64 8.82
N GLU A 126 11.24 -10.04 7.73
CA GLU A 126 10.40 -9.18 6.89
C GLU A 126 9.00 -9.79 6.79
N TRP A 127 7.98 -8.96 6.72
CA TRP A 127 6.69 -9.38 6.19
C TRP A 127 6.72 -9.29 4.68
N VAL A 128 6.32 -10.36 4.01
CA VAL A 128 6.39 -10.51 2.55
C VAL A 128 5.02 -10.89 2.02
N PHE A 129 4.60 -10.23 0.94
CA PHE A 129 3.40 -10.56 0.17
C PHE A 129 3.51 -9.97 -1.24
N ASN A 130 2.64 -10.40 -2.14
CA ASN A 130 2.54 -9.86 -3.49
C ASN A 130 1.14 -9.30 -3.72
N PHE A 131 1.05 -8.14 -4.37
CA PHE A 131 -0.24 -7.60 -4.81
C PHE A 131 -0.83 -8.48 -5.92
N PRO A 132 -2.12 -8.88 -5.82
CA PRO A 132 -2.76 -9.71 -6.83
C PRO A 132 -3.13 -8.87 -8.07
N ALA A 133 -3.18 -9.50 -9.23
CA ALA A 133 -3.77 -8.93 -10.46
C ALA A 133 -3.25 -7.52 -10.83
N VAL A 134 -1.95 -7.28 -10.62
CA VAL A 134 -1.31 -6.01 -10.98
C VAL A 134 -1.20 -5.89 -12.50
N GLU A 135 -1.76 -4.81 -13.02
CA GLU A 135 -1.82 -4.44 -14.44
C GLU A 135 -1.33 -2.99 -14.57
N PRO A 136 -0.63 -2.62 -15.67
CA PRO A 136 -0.29 -1.23 -15.98
C PRO A 136 -1.53 -0.34 -16.16
#